data_AF-A0A7W0MW36-F1
#
_entry.id   AF-A0A7W0MW36-F1
#
_cell.length_a   1.000
_cell.length_b   1.000
_cell.length_c   1.000
_cell.angle_alpha   90.00
_cell.angle_beta   90.00
_cell.angle_gamma   90.00
#
_symmetry.space_group_name_H-M   'P 1'
#
loop_
_entity.id
_entity.type
_entity.pdbx_description
1 polymer ?
#
loop_
_entity_poly.entity_id
_entity_poly.type
_entity_poly.pdbx_seq_one_letter_code
_entity_poly.pdbx_strand_id
1 'polypeptide(L)'
;VAARLCGGLAGALVTVHRDLHDKQLLVDDEGAVGILDFDTLATGEAALDLGNLVVHLELRALQGACTAGAARAAREALLDAYAPDEALLVRAGTYAQATRLRLACLYALRPAPPAVVPELLSRLDRWASRPAPAAGSHRARPPL
;
A
#
# COMPACT_ATOMS: atom_id res chain seq x y z
N VAL A 1 -17.50 -3.04 1.01
CA VAL A 1 -16.23 -2.89 1.77
C VAL A 1 -16.33 -3.49 3.17
N ALA A 2 -17.16 -2.96 4.08
CA ALA A 2 -17.25 -3.45 5.47
C ALA A 2 -17.52 -4.97 5.59
N ALA A 3 -18.49 -5.51 4.84
CA ALA A 3 -18.78 -6.96 4.83
C ALA A 3 -17.59 -7.83 4.36
N ARG A 4 -16.70 -7.30 3.50
CA ARG A 4 -15.49 -8.01 3.05
C ARG A 4 -14.38 -7.97 4.10
N LEU A 5 -14.26 -6.87 4.86
CA LEU A 5 -13.29 -6.75 5.96
C LEU A 5 -13.66 -7.68 7.13
N CYS A 6 -14.95 -7.75 7.46
CA CYS A 6 -15.47 -8.65 8.51
C CYS A 6 -15.60 -10.10 8.04
N GLY A 7 -15.52 -10.36 6.74
CA GLY A 7 -15.61 -11.69 6.14
C GLY A 7 -14.25 -12.28 5.81
N GLY A 8 -14.24 -13.58 5.50
CA GLY A 8 -13.03 -14.34 5.18
C GLY A 8 -12.19 -14.71 6.41
N LEU A 9 -11.19 -15.57 6.21
CA LEU A 9 -10.21 -15.90 7.25
C LEU A 9 -9.37 -14.65 7.55
N ALA A 10 -9.27 -14.27 8.82
CA ALA A 10 -8.37 -13.20 9.25
C ALA A 10 -6.91 -13.67 9.08
N GLY A 11 -6.05 -12.78 8.59
CA GLY A 11 -4.61 -12.99 8.54
C GLY A 11 -3.97 -12.93 9.93
N ALA A 12 -2.66 -13.18 9.97
CA ALA A 12 -1.90 -13.12 11.22
C ALA A 12 -1.97 -11.72 11.85
N LEU A 13 -2.25 -11.70 13.15
CA LEU A 13 -2.23 -10.49 13.95
C LEU A 13 -0.81 -10.17 14.42
N VAL A 14 -0.33 -8.99 14.06
CA VAL A 14 0.99 -8.46 14.39
C VAL A 14 0.86 -7.03 14.89
N THR A 15 1.96 -6.46 15.36
CA THR A 15 2.03 -5.01 15.58
C THR A 15 1.96 -4.30 14.23
N VAL A 16 0.95 -3.45 14.06
CA VAL A 16 0.70 -2.64 12.87
C VAL A 16 0.81 -1.17 13.18
N HIS A 17 1.29 -0.39 12.22
CA HIS A 17 1.40 1.06 12.28
C HIS A 17 0.03 1.73 12.19
N ARG A 18 -0.89 1.21 11.38
CA ARG A 18 -2.24 1.75 11.09
C ARG A 18 -2.32 3.01 10.22
N ASP A 19 -1.24 3.74 10.07
CA ASP A 19 -1.14 4.87 9.14
C ASP A 19 0.13 4.83 8.28
N LEU A 20 0.65 3.62 8.02
CA LEU A 20 1.85 3.47 7.20
C LEU A 20 1.59 3.94 5.77
N HIS A 21 2.24 5.03 5.38
CA HIS A 21 2.21 5.57 4.03
C HIS A 21 3.50 6.31 3.70
N ASP A 22 3.65 6.76 2.45
CA ASP A 22 4.88 7.38 1.92
C ASP A 22 5.45 8.50 2.80
N LYS A 23 4.59 9.33 3.41
CA LYS A 23 5.05 10.43 4.28
C LYS A 23 5.52 10.00 5.68
N GLN A 24 5.31 8.74 6.08
CA GLN A 24 5.84 8.18 7.33
C GLN A 24 7.19 7.49 7.12
N LEU A 25 7.74 7.56 5.91
CA LEU A 25 9.03 6.97 5.57
C LEU A 25 10.05 8.08 5.34
N LEU A 26 11.20 7.95 5.97
CA LEU A 26 12.41 8.73 5.66
C LEU A 26 13.43 7.80 5.03
N VAL A 27 14.10 8.28 4.00
CA VAL A 27 15.20 7.57 3.35
C VAL A 27 16.43 8.48 3.44
N ASP A 28 17.51 7.98 4.02
CA ASP A 28 18.79 8.71 4.04
C ASP A 28 19.56 8.54 2.73
N ASP A 29 20.71 9.21 2.62
CA ASP A 29 21.53 9.20 1.41
C ASP A 29 22.14 7.81 1.12
N GLU A 30 22.29 6.99 2.16
CA GLU A 30 22.76 5.60 2.09
C GLU A 30 21.63 4.60 1.74
N GLY A 31 20.37 5.05 1.71
CA GLY A 31 19.20 4.25 1.38
C GLY A 31 18.61 3.47 2.56
N ALA A 32 19.01 3.75 3.80
CA ALA A 32 18.36 3.23 4.98
C ALA A 32 17.00 3.89 5.19
N VAL A 33 16.03 3.09 5.64
CA VAL A 33 14.64 3.54 5.80
C VAL A 33 14.32 3.71 7.28
N GLY A 34 13.96 4.93 7.68
CA GLY A 34 13.34 5.25 8.96
C GLY A 34 11.82 5.30 8.85
N ILE A 35 11.12 4.85 9.90
CA ILE A 35 9.65 4.92 10.02
C ILE A 35 9.31 5.90 11.14
N LEU A 36 8.33 6.77 10.90
CA LEU A 36 7.86 7.79 11.84
C LEU A 36 6.45 7.46 12.37
N ASP A 37 5.97 8.28 13.34
CA ASP A 37 4.56 8.35 13.75
C ASP A 37 3.95 7.03 14.30
N PHE A 38 4.51 6.56 15.42
CA PHE A 38 4.06 5.34 16.11
C PHE A 38 2.86 5.54 17.06
N ASP A 39 2.21 6.71 17.06
CA ASP A 39 1.13 7.04 18.01
C ASP A 39 -0.14 6.20 17.77
N THR A 40 -0.26 5.60 16.58
CA THR A 40 -1.43 4.80 16.18
C THR A 40 -1.20 3.29 16.22
N LEU A 41 -0.05 2.83 16.74
CA LEU A 41 0.31 1.42 16.86
C LEU A 41 -0.80 0.58 17.51
N ALA A 42 -1.05 -0.60 16.95
CA ALA A 42 -1.99 -1.56 17.52
C ALA A 42 -1.68 -3.00 17.10
N THR A 43 -2.42 -3.95 17.67
CA THR A 43 -2.49 -5.32 17.14
C THR A 43 -3.50 -5.37 16.00
N GLY A 44 -3.08 -5.88 14.84
CA GLY A 44 -3.92 -5.96 13.64
C GLY A 44 -3.28 -6.79 12.54
N GLU A 45 -3.95 -6.93 11.41
CA GLU A 45 -3.40 -7.69 10.28
C GLU A 45 -2.33 -6.90 9.55
N ALA A 46 -1.18 -7.51 9.25
CA ALA A 46 -0.12 -6.90 8.44
C ALA A 46 -0.61 -6.36 7.08
N ALA A 47 -1.65 -7.00 6.55
CA ALA A 47 -2.34 -6.59 5.33
C ALA A 47 -2.93 -5.16 5.39
N LEU A 48 -3.23 -4.64 6.57
CA LEU A 48 -3.72 -3.28 6.78
C LEU A 48 -2.68 -2.27 6.31
N ASP A 49 -1.46 -2.36 6.84
CA ASP A 49 -0.38 -1.42 6.52
C ASP A 49 0.05 -1.54 5.06
N LEU A 50 0.15 -2.77 4.53
CA LEU A 50 0.48 -2.99 3.12
C LEU A 50 -0.58 -2.39 2.19
N GLY A 51 -1.86 -2.65 2.47
CA GLY A 51 -2.97 -2.12 1.68
C GLY A 51 -3.02 -0.59 1.72
N ASN A 52 -2.73 0.01 2.88
CA ASN A 52 -2.67 1.47 3.03
C ASN A 52 -1.54 2.08 2.20
N LEU A 53 -0.32 1.56 2.36
CA LEU A 53 0.87 2.05 1.67
C LEU A 53 0.73 1.98 0.13
N VAL A 54 0.22 0.85 -0.39
CA VAL A 54 0.00 0.67 -1.84
C VAL A 54 -0.96 1.72 -2.40
N VAL A 55 -2.07 1.99 -1.73
CA VAL A 55 -3.03 3.01 -2.19
C VAL A 55 -2.45 4.41 -2.10
N HIS A 56 -1.61 4.69 -1.11
CA HIS A 56 -0.95 5.97 -1.00
C HIS A 56 0.04 6.24 -2.15
N LEU A 57 0.74 5.21 -2.66
CA LEU A 57 1.55 5.35 -3.88
C LEU A 57 0.69 5.73 -5.10
N GLU A 58 -0.49 5.12 -5.25
CA GLU A 58 -1.44 5.48 -6.31
C GLU A 58 -1.93 6.93 -6.15
N LEU A 59 -2.25 7.32 -4.91
CA LEU A 59 -2.70 8.68 -4.58
C LEU A 59 -1.65 9.73 -4.96
N ARG A 60 -0.35 9.46 -4.74
CA ARG A 60 0.73 10.38 -5.14
C ARG A 60 0.70 10.67 -6.65
N ALA A 61 0.47 9.64 -7.48
CA ALA A 61 0.34 9.83 -8.91
C ALA A 61 -0.91 10.64 -9.28
N LEU A 62 -2.06 10.38 -8.64
CA LEU A 62 -3.30 11.15 -8.88
C LEU A 62 -3.17 12.62 -8.46
N GLN A 63 -2.29 12.91 -7.50
CA GLN A 63 -2.00 14.25 -7.03
C GLN A 63 -0.90 14.95 -7.85
N GLY A 64 -0.35 14.29 -8.87
CA GLY A 64 0.72 14.84 -9.71
C GLY A 64 2.09 14.89 -9.04
N ALA A 65 2.27 14.22 -7.89
CA ALA A 65 3.56 14.18 -7.19
C ALA A 65 4.56 13.22 -7.87
N CYS A 66 4.07 12.27 -8.66
CA CYS A 66 4.87 11.38 -9.50
C CYS A 66 4.06 10.92 -10.71
N THR A 67 4.71 10.22 -11.65
CA THR A 67 4.00 9.62 -12.78
C THR A 67 3.28 8.34 -12.37
N ALA A 68 2.24 7.97 -13.11
CA ALA A 68 1.56 6.69 -12.91
C ALA A 68 2.51 5.48 -13.08
N GLY A 69 3.49 5.60 -13.99
CA GLY A 69 4.54 4.60 -14.18
C GLY A 69 5.44 4.46 -12.96
N ALA A 70 5.88 5.57 -12.37
CA ALA A 70 6.71 5.56 -11.16
C ALA A 70 5.96 4.95 -9.96
N ALA A 71 4.70 5.34 -9.73
CA ALA A 71 3.88 4.75 -8.67
C ALA A 71 3.67 3.24 -8.86
N ARG A 72 3.46 2.80 -10.12
CA ARG A 72 3.37 1.38 -10.46
C ARG A 72 4.67 0.64 -10.17
N ALA A 73 5.81 1.17 -10.60
CA ALA A 73 7.11 0.56 -10.37
C ALA A 73 7.43 0.46 -8.86
N ALA A 74 7.14 1.51 -8.09
CA ALA A 74 7.31 1.50 -6.64
C ALA A 74 6.43 0.45 -5.95
N ARG A 75 5.17 0.31 -6.36
CA ARG A 75 4.29 -0.76 -5.87
C ARG A 75 4.84 -2.14 -6.19
N GLU A 76 5.29 -2.37 -7.42
CA GLU A 76 5.85 -3.66 -7.84
C GLU A 76 7.12 -4.00 -7.05
N ALA A 77 8.04 -3.05 -6.89
CA ALA A 77 9.24 -3.22 -6.07
C ALA A 77 8.91 -3.49 -4.59
N LEU A 78 7.93 -2.79 -4.02
CA LEU A 78 7.46 -3.02 -2.66
C LEU A 78 6.92 -4.44 -2.49
N LEU A 79 6.06 -4.90 -3.38
CA LEU A 79 5.46 -6.24 -3.30
C LEU A 79 6.50 -7.34 -3.53
N ASP A 80 7.46 -7.13 -4.42
CA ASP A 80 8.57 -8.07 -4.66
C ASP A 80 9.48 -8.18 -3.42
N ALA A 81 9.89 -7.05 -2.86
CA ALA A 81 10.78 -7.01 -1.69
C ALA A 81 10.10 -7.50 -0.39
N TYR A 82 8.82 -7.14 -0.19
CA TYR A 82 8.06 -7.58 0.99
C TYR A 82 7.65 -9.05 0.91
N ALA A 83 7.55 -9.59 -0.32
CA ALA A 83 7.23 -10.98 -0.61
C ALA A 83 6.01 -11.55 0.17
N PRO A 84 4.85 -10.87 0.14
CA PRO A 84 3.66 -11.35 0.85
C PRO A 84 3.15 -12.66 0.25
N ASP A 85 2.63 -13.53 1.11
CA ASP A 85 1.92 -14.73 0.67
C ASP A 85 0.54 -14.38 0.06
N GLU A 86 -0.09 -15.37 -0.57
CA GLU A 86 -1.37 -15.17 -1.26
C GLU A 86 -2.48 -14.75 -0.28
N ALA A 87 -2.48 -15.28 0.94
CA ALA A 87 -3.49 -14.94 1.94
C ALA A 87 -3.38 -13.46 2.36
N LEU A 88 -2.16 -12.98 2.62
CA LEU A 88 -1.89 -11.60 2.93
C LEU A 88 -2.24 -10.70 1.74
N LEU A 89 -1.90 -11.09 0.51
CA LEU A 89 -2.27 -10.33 -0.69
C LEU A 89 -3.79 -10.16 -0.83
N VAL A 90 -4.57 -11.22 -0.62
CA VAL A 90 -6.05 -11.15 -0.67
C VAL A 90 -6.59 -10.20 0.41
N ARG A 91 -6.07 -10.30 1.64
CA ARG A 91 -6.45 -9.39 2.74
C ARG A 91 -6.05 -7.94 2.43
N ALA A 92 -4.84 -7.72 1.91
CA ALA A 92 -4.32 -6.40 1.56
C ALA A 92 -5.16 -5.74 0.46
N GLY A 93 -5.65 -6.53 -0.50
CA GLY A 93 -6.62 -6.08 -1.47
C GLY A 93 -7.90 -5.53 -0.84
N THR A 94 -8.43 -6.20 0.18
CA THR A 94 -9.62 -5.74 0.92
C THR A 94 -9.34 -4.44 1.69
N TYR A 95 -8.20 -4.34 2.37
CA TYR A 95 -7.77 -3.11 3.06
C TYR A 95 -7.49 -1.94 2.09
N ALA A 96 -6.99 -2.23 0.89
CA ALA A 96 -6.81 -1.24 -0.15
C ALA A 96 -8.15 -0.64 -0.60
N GLN A 97 -9.21 -1.44 -0.75
CA GLN A 97 -10.56 -0.91 -1.06
C GLN A 97 -11.04 0.04 0.03
N ALA A 98 -10.84 -0.35 1.30
CA ALA A 98 -11.20 0.47 2.45
C ALA A 98 -10.42 1.79 2.49
N THR A 99 -9.13 1.73 2.18
CA THR A 99 -8.27 2.92 2.10
C THR A 99 -8.71 3.85 0.96
N ARG A 100 -9.00 3.32 -0.24
CA ARG A 100 -9.51 4.14 -1.35
C ARG A 100 -10.82 4.83 -1.00
N LEU A 101 -11.76 4.11 -0.38
CA LEU A 101 -13.03 4.68 0.07
C LEU A 101 -12.81 5.79 1.12
N ARG A 102 -11.99 5.53 2.14
CA ARG A 102 -11.64 6.51 3.18
C ARG A 102 -11.01 7.76 2.59
N LEU A 103 -10.05 7.61 1.68
CA LEU A 103 -9.37 8.72 1.03
C LEU A 103 -10.31 9.49 0.09
N ALA A 104 -11.22 8.82 -0.62
CA ALA A 104 -12.24 9.48 -1.42
C ALA A 104 -13.15 10.35 -0.55
N CYS A 105 -13.59 9.86 0.60
CA CYS A 105 -14.34 10.67 1.57
C CYS A 105 -13.52 11.84 2.10
N LEU A 106 -12.24 11.63 2.42
CA LEU A 106 -11.35 12.68 2.93
C LEU A 106 -11.14 13.80 1.90
N TYR A 107 -10.84 13.44 0.65
CA TYR A 107 -10.57 14.39 -0.44
C TYR A 107 -11.83 14.95 -1.10
N ALA A 108 -13.02 14.44 -0.78
CA ALA A 108 -14.26 15.14 -1.07
C ALA A 108 -14.39 16.45 -0.26
N LEU A 109 -13.69 16.55 0.88
CA LEU A 109 -13.75 17.67 1.81
C LEU A 109 -12.44 18.47 1.90
N ARG A 110 -11.37 18.02 1.22
CA ARG A 110 -10.05 18.67 1.23
C ARG A 110 -9.64 19.07 -0.19
N PRO A 111 -8.82 20.13 -0.35
CA PRO A 111 -8.27 20.48 -1.66
C PRO A 111 -7.51 19.30 -2.28
N ALA A 112 -7.87 18.96 -3.52
CA ALA A 112 -7.19 17.97 -4.35
C ALA A 112 -7.51 18.24 -5.83
N PRO A 113 -6.69 17.72 -6.77
CA PRO A 113 -7.04 17.73 -8.17
C PRO A 113 -8.43 17.08 -8.41
N PRO A 114 -9.28 17.63 -9.31
CA PRO A 114 -10.66 17.16 -9.50
C PRO A 114 -10.78 15.67 -9.83
N ALA A 115 -9.74 15.08 -10.42
CA ALA A 115 -9.71 13.67 -10.78
C ALA A 115 -9.48 12.71 -9.59
N VAL A 116 -8.99 13.16 -8.44
CA VAL A 116 -8.60 12.28 -7.32
C VAL A 116 -9.76 11.43 -6.82
N VAL A 117 -10.88 12.06 -6.46
CA VAL A 117 -12.04 11.36 -5.90
C VAL A 117 -12.67 10.37 -6.89
N PRO A 118 -13.05 10.76 -8.12
CA PRO A 118 -13.66 9.82 -9.06
C PRO A 118 -12.71 8.68 -9.41
N GLU A 119 -11.39 8.92 -9.46
CA GLU A 119 -10.43 7.89 -9.81
C GLU A 119 -10.10 6.94 -8.64
N LEU A 120 -10.21 7.38 -7.38
CA LEU A 120 -10.17 6.47 -6.24
C LEU A 120 -11.40 5.56 -6.22
N LEU A 121 -12.58 6.11 -6.53
CA LEU A 121 -13.84 5.35 -6.56
C LEU A 121 -13.90 4.36 -7.73
N SER A 122 -13.39 4.73 -8.91
CA SER A 122 -13.34 3.85 -10.11
C SER A 122 -12.44 2.62 -9.91
N ARG A 123 -11.59 2.62 -8.87
CA ARG A 123 -10.62 1.59 -8.54
C ARG A 123 -10.95 0.79 -7.29
N LEU A 124 -12.14 0.94 -6.70
CA LEU A 124 -12.50 0.25 -5.45
C LEU A 124 -12.29 -1.26 -5.51
N ASP A 125 -12.63 -1.90 -6.63
CA ASP A 125 -12.46 -3.35 -6.80
C ASP A 125 -11.12 -3.76 -7.44
N ARG A 126 -10.23 -2.81 -7.70
CA ARG A 126 -8.92 -3.10 -8.31
C ARG A 126 -7.90 -3.44 -7.24
N TRP A 127 -7.41 -4.67 -7.27
CA TRP A 127 -6.21 -5.08 -6.56
C TRP A 127 -5.21 -5.65 -7.55
N ALA A 128 -3.94 -5.34 -7.35
CA ALA A 128 -2.89 -5.93 -8.16
C ALA A 128 -2.64 -7.36 -7.67
N SER A 129 -3.00 -8.34 -8.50
CA SER A 129 -2.39 -9.67 -8.40
C SER A 129 -0.88 -9.54 -8.63
N ARG A 130 -0.08 -10.41 -7.99
CA ARG A 130 1.37 -10.46 -8.20
C ARG A 130 1.67 -10.44 -9.71
N PRO A 131 2.55 -9.56 -10.22
CA PRO A 131 3.12 -9.78 -11.53
C PRO A 131 3.82 -11.14 -11.53
N ALA A 132 3.76 -11.87 -12.64
CA ALA A 132 4.59 -13.07 -12.81
C ALA A 132 6.06 -12.67 -12.54
N PRO A 133 6.84 -13.51 -11.83
CA PRO A 133 8.22 -13.19 -11.54
C PRO A 133 8.94 -12.84 -12.84
N ALA A 134 9.63 -11.70 -12.87
CA ALA A 134 10.50 -11.36 -13.98
C ALA A 134 11.54 -12.48 -14.11
N ALA A 135 11.65 -13.08 -15.29
CA ALA A 135 12.65 -14.10 -15.55
C ALA A 135 14.05 -13.49 -15.33
N GLY A 136 14.69 -13.88 -14.24
CA GLY A 136 16.13 -13.73 -14.01
C GLY A 136 16.66 -12.32 -13.76
N SER A 137 16.95 -12.02 -12.50
CA SER A 137 18.32 -11.63 -12.12
C SER A 137 18.54 -11.95 -10.64
N HIS A 138 19.08 -13.14 -10.40
CA HIS A 138 19.62 -13.50 -9.08
C HIS A 138 20.85 -12.61 -8.84
N ARG A 139 20.69 -11.44 -8.22
CA ARG A 139 21.83 -10.76 -7.60
C ARG A 139 22.15 -11.55 -6.34
N ALA A 140 23.24 -12.32 -6.41
CA ALA A 140 23.80 -13.01 -5.27
C ALA A 140 24.02 -12.02 -4.12
N ARG A 141 23.55 -12.39 -2.92
CA ARG A 141 23.99 -11.75 -1.67
C ARG A 141 25.51 -11.95 -1.55
N PRO A 142 26.32 -10.90 -1.33
CA PRO A 142 27.72 -11.10 -0.97
C PRO A 142 27.79 -11.81 0.40
N PRO A 143 28.72 -12.76 0.58
CA PRO A 143 28.95 -13.36 1.89
C PRO A 143 29.52 -12.34 2.87
N LEU A 144 29.19 -12.52 4.14
CA LEU A 144 29.75 -11.80 5.30
C LEU A 144 31.26 -12.03 5.42
#